data_AF-A0A8C4RJY6-F1
#
_entry.id   AF-A0A8C4RJY6-F1
#
_cell.length_a   1.000
_cell.length_b   1.000
_cell.length_c   1.000
_cell.angle_alpha   90.00
_cell.angle_beta   90.00
_cell.angle_gamma   90.00
#
_symmetry.space_group_name_H-M   'P 1'
#
loop_
_entity.id
_entity.type
_entity.pdbx_description
1 polymer ?
#
loop_
_entity_poly.entity_id
_entity_poly.type
_entity_poly.pdbx_seq_one_letter_code
_entity_poly.pdbx_strand_id
1 'polypeptide(L)'
;MILRRFVQVYYYADAQTTHTTFPSGLEVLTFPNKQIEKHHPNGTKEIIFPDHTVKHLYPDGREESVFPDGTAIFFRNGEKTVEFSNGQREIHTSQYKRREYPDGTVKTVYSNGRQETKYSSGRVRIKDKEGKIILDKK
;
A
#
# COMPACT_ATOMS: atom_id res chain seq x y z
N MET A 1 -31.12 18.96 28.14
CA MET A 1 -31.60 18.23 26.95
C MET A 1 -30.44 17.43 26.38
N ILE A 2 -30.38 16.12 26.65
CA ILE A 2 -29.29 15.25 26.14
C ILE A 2 -29.76 14.71 24.79
N LEU A 3 -29.19 15.19 23.68
CA LEU A 3 -29.48 14.62 22.36
C LEU A 3 -29.03 13.15 22.36
N ARG A 4 -29.98 12.21 22.29
CA ARG A 4 -29.68 10.81 22.03
C ARG A 4 -29.14 10.71 20.61
N ARG A 5 -27.85 10.38 20.50
CA ARG A 5 -27.17 10.12 19.23
C ARG A 5 -27.57 8.71 18.77
N PHE A 6 -28.45 8.61 17.77
CA PHE A 6 -28.95 7.32 17.26
C PHE A 6 -28.09 6.81 16.09
N VAL A 7 -27.85 5.50 16.05
CA VAL A 7 -27.30 4.79 14.90
C VAL A 7 -28.44 4.49 13.92
N GLN A 8 -28.22 4.72 12.63
CA GLN A 8 -29.16 4.36 11.56
C GLN A 8 -28.67 3.10 10.86
N VAL A 9 -29.58 2.17 10.55
CA VAL A 9 -29.27 0.92 9.86
C VAL A 9 -30.24 0.72 8.71
N TYR A 10 -29.71 0.52 7.51
CA TYR A 10 -30.43 0.21 6.29
C TYR A 10 -30.00 -1.16 5.77
N TYR A 11 -30.94 -1.91 5.18
CA TYR A 11 -30.67 -3.16 4.50
C TYR A 11 -31.13 -3.07 3.05
N TYR A 12 -30.19 -3.20 2.11
CA TYR A 12 -30.47 -3.21 0.68
C TYR A 12 -30.69 -4.65 0.22
N ALA A 13 -31.95 -5.05 0.05
CA ALA A 13 -32.32 -6.45 -0.18
C ALA A 13 -31.71 -7.05 -1.46
N ASP A 14 -31.75 -6.31 -2.58
CA ASP A 14 -31.25 -6.79 -3.87
C ASP A 14 -29.73 -7.05 -3.83
N ALA A 15 -28.97 -6.12 -3.23
CA ALA A 15 -27.53 -6.24 -3.04
C ALA A 15 -27.13 -7.06 -1.79
N GLN A 16 -28.10 -7.50 -0.98
CA GLN A 16 -27.91 -8.15 0.32
C GLN A 16 -26.87 -7.44 1.22
N THR A 17 -26.88 -6.11 1.21
CA THR A 17 -25.87 -5.27 1.87
C THR A 17 -26.47 -4.54 3.06
N THR A 18 -25.81 -4.58 4.21
CA THR A 18 -26.18 -3.80 5.39
C THR A 18 -25.36 -2.52 5.43
N HIS A 19 -26.01 -1.38 5.62
CA HIS A 19 -25.37 -0.07 5.75
C HIS A 19 -25.75 0.56 7.09
N THR A 20 -24.74 0.83 7.91
CA THR A 20 -24.88 1.45 9.23
C THR A 20 -24.24 2.84 9.23
N THR A 21 -25.00 3.87 9.60
CA THR A 21 -24.50 5.23 9.76
C THR A 21 -24.45 5.59 11.25
N PHE A 22 -23.26 5.93 11.73
CA PHE A 22 -23.02 6.32 13.11
C PHE A 22 -23.19 7.84 13.30
N PRO A 23 -23.53 8.30 14.52
CA PRO A 23 -23.59 9.72 14.87
C PRO A 23 -22.29 10.50 14.65
N SER A 24 -21.14 9.82 14.59
CA SER A 24 -19.86 10.43 14.22
C SER A 24 -19.76 10.79 12.75
N GLY A 25 -20.70 10.36 11.91
CA GLY A 25 -20.64 10.42 10.45
C GLY A 25 -19.87 9.26 9.82
N LEU A 26 -19.44 8.27 10.60
CA LEU A 26 -18.87 7.04 10.05
C LEU A 26 -19.98 6.21 9.40
N GLU A 27 -19.78 5.79 8.17
CA GLU A 27 -20.64 4.85 7.47
C GLU A 27 -19.93 3.49 7.37
N VAL A 28 -20.63 2.40 7.63
CA VAL A 28 -20.11 1.03 7.55
C VAL A 28 -21.02 0.20 6.67
N LEU A 29 -20.48 -0.33 5.57
CA LEU A 29 -21.16 -1.24 4.66
C LEU A 29 -20.61 -2.65 4.85
N THR A 30 -21.51 -3.64 4.99
CA THR A 30 -21.17 -5.07 5.06
C THR A 30 -21.81 -5.79 3.89
N PHE A 31 -20.96 -6.39 3.05
CA PHE A 31 -21.37 -7.05 1.82
C PHE A 31 -21.49 -8.58 1.99
N PRO A 32 -22.25 -9.29 1.13
CA PRO A 32 -22.44 -10.74 1.20
C PRO A 32 -21.15 -11.55 1.09
N ASN A 33 -20.17 -11.03 0.35
CA ASN A 33 -18.87 -11.66 0.17
C ASN A 33 -17.95 -11.54 1.41
N LYS A 34 -18.46 -10.98 2.53
CA LYS A 34 -17.71 -10.66 3.77
C LYS A 34 -16.77 -9.47 3.66
N GLN A 35 -16.79 -8.73 2.54
CA GLN A 35 -16.13 -7.43 2.48
C GLN A 35 -16.84 -6.45 3.41
N ILE A 36 -16.05 -5.63 4.10
CA ILE A 36 -16.54 -4.53 4.92
C ILE A 36 -15.90 -3.25 4.41
N GLU A 37 -16.70 -2.21 4.20
CA GLU A 37 -16.19 -0.88 3.89
C GLU A 37 -16.57 0.09 5.00
N LYS A 38 -15.63 0.92 5.42
CA LYS A 38 -15.86 2.04 6.34
C LYS A 38 -15.56 3.33 5.61
N HIS A 39 -16.51 4.25 5.56
CA HIS A 39 -16.34 5.57 4.96
C HIS A 39 -16.33 6.61 6.08
N HIS A 40 -15.19 7.27 6.26
CA HIS A 40 -14.97 8.22 7.34
C HIS A 40 -15.39 9.64 6.93
N PRO A 41 -15.82 10.49 7.88
CA PRO A 41 -16.19 11.89 7.61
C PRO A 41 -15.08 12.73 6.98
N ASN A 42 -13.82 12.38 7.25
CA ASN A 42 -12.67 13.06 6.66
C ASN A 42 -12.41 12.65 5.20
N GLY A 43 -13.27 11.81 4.61
CA GLY A 43 -13.18 11.28 3.25
C GLY A 43 -12.29 10.04 3.10
N THR A 44 -11.62 9.58 4.15
CA THR A 44 -10.85 8.32 4.12
C THR A 44 -11.79 7.14 4.02
N LYS A 45 -11.45 6.14 3.20
CA LYS A 45 -12.17 4.85 3.15
C LYS A 45 -11.25 3.72 3.57
N GLU A 46 -11.76 2.80 4.37
CA GLU A 46 -11.11 1.55 4.76
C GLU A 46 -11.91 0.40 4.18
N ILE A 47 -11.27 -0.50 3.42
CA ILE A 47 -11.86 -1.67 2.81
C ILE A 47 -11.19 -2.90 3.42
N ILE A 48 -11.94 -3.73 4.11
CA ILE A 48 -11.50 -5.02 4.64
C ILE A 48 -12.01 -6.09 3.69
N PHE A 49 -11.10 -6.74 2.98
CA PHE A 49 -11.41 -7.81 2.04
C PHE A 49 -11.62 -9.16 2.76
N PRO A 50 -12.25 -10.14 2.08
CA PRO A 50 -12.52 -11.46 2.67
C PRO A 50 -11.26 -12.26 3.04
N ASP A 51 -10.13 -11.95 2.40
CA ASP A 51 -8.81 -12.53 2.69
C ASP A 51 -8.08 -11.80 3.84
N HIS A 52 -8.75 -10.85 4.51
CA HIS A 52 -8.22 -9.97 5.55
C HIS A 52 -7.18 -8.94 5.08
N THR A 53 -7.01 -8.75 3.78
CA THR A 53 -6.31 -7.56 3.25
C THR A 53 -7.09 -6.31 3.66
N VAL A 54 -6.39 -5.31 4.19
CA VAL A 54 -6.99 -4.01 4.53
C VAL A 54 -6.45 -2.96 3.58
N LYS A 55 -7.35 -2.29 2.85
CA LYS A 55 -6.99 -1.19 1.94
C LYS A 55 -7.52 0.14 2.46
N HIS A 56 -6.64 1.13 2.57
CA HIS A 56 -6.99 2.51 2.87
C HIS A 56 -6.94 3.35 1.58
N LEU A 57 -7.97 4.16 1.37
CA LEU A 57 -8.06 5.15 0.29
C LEU A 57 -8.16 6.53 0.94
N TYR A 58 -7.22 7.42 0.62
CA TYR A 58 -7.18 8.77 1.18
C TYR A 58 -7.70 9.81 0.18
N PRO A 59 -8.29 10.93 0.66
CA PRO A 59 -8.81 11.99 -0.22
C PRO A 59 -7.77 12.63 -1.13
N ASP A 60 -6.49 12.58 -0.76
CA ASP A 60 -5.38 13.10 -1.56
C ASP A 60 -4.89 12.13 -2.64
N GLY A 61 -5.60 11.01 -2.85
CA GLY A 61 -5.29 10.01 -3.86
C GLY A 61 -4.23 9.00 -3.43
N ARG A 62 -3.72 9.06 -2.19
CA ARG A 62 -2.89 7.98 -1.65
C ARG A 62 -3.72 6.73 -1.44
N GLU A 63 -3.09 5.58 -1.65
CA GLU A 63 -3.66 4.28 -1.29
C GLU A 63 -2.65 3.48 -0.49
N GLU A 64 -3.12 2.72 0.49
CA GLU A 64 -2.33 1.79 1.28
C GLU A 64 -3.05 0.43 1.29
N SER A 65 -2.30 -0.67 1.23
CA SER A 65 -2.86 -2.02 1.38
C SER A 65 -1.95 -2.84 2.29
N VAL A 66 -2.51 -3.38 3.37
CA VAL A 66 -1.82 -4.23 4.34
C VAL A 66 -2.33 -5.65 4.20
N PHE A 67 -1.43 -6.58 3.93
CA PHE A 67 -1.72 -7.99 3.76
C PHE A 67 -1.55 -8.76 5.07
N PRO A 68 -2.22 -9.92 5.24
CA PRO A 68 -2.12 -10.72 6.45
C PRO A 68 -0.70 -11.21 6.79
N ASP A 69 0.18 -11.33 5.78
CA ASP A 69 1.58 -11.74 5.95
C ASP A 69 2.49 -10.60 6.45
N GLY A 70 1.92 -9.42 6.70
CA GLY A 70 2.63 -8.20 7.12
C GLY A 70 3.23 -7.40 5.98
N THR A 71 3.07 -7.82 4.72
CA THR A 71 3.44 -7.00 3.56
C THR A 71 2.53 -5.78 3.50
N ALA A 72 3.10 -4.60 3.23
CA ALA A 72 2.35 -3.37 3.00
C ALA A 72 2.70 -2.80 1.62
N ILE A 73 1.69 -2.30 0.91
CA ILE A 73 1.84 -1.63 -0.39
C ILE A 73 1.30 -0.22 -0.27
N PHE A 74 2.10 0.77 -0.67
CA PHE A 74 1.74 2.18 -0.69
C PHE A 74 1.78 2.69 -2.12
N PHE A 75 0.71 3.34 -2.57
CA PHE A 75 0.65 4.05 -3.84
C PHE A 75 0.52 5.55 -3.59
N ARG A 76 1.41 6.33 -4.19
CA ARG A 76 1.40 7.79 -4.11
C ARG A 76 2.00 8.40 -5.36
N ASN A 77 1.27 9.33 -6.01
CA ASN A 77 1.78 10.08 -7.17
C ASN A 77 2.36 9.21 -8.30
N GLY A 78 1.79 8.03 -8.55
CA GLY A 78 2.28 7.08 -9.55
C GLY A 78 3.50 6.26 -9.14
N GLU A 79 4.00 6.43 -7.91
CA GLU A 79 5.01 5.58 -7.29
C GLU A 79 4.33 4.49 -6.45
N LYS A 80 4.88 3.27 -6.53
CA LYS A 80 4.48 2.14 -5.68
C LYS A 80 5.65 1.78 -4.76
N THR A 81 5.43 1.82 -3.46
CA THR A 81 6.35 1.25 -2.46
C THR A 81 5.76 -0.07 -1.94
N VAL A 82 6.59 -1.09 -1.78
CA VAL A 82 6.25 -2.36 -1.11
C VAL A 82 7.18 -2.53 0.08
N GLU A 83 6.63 -2.72 1.26
CA GLU A 83 7.37 -3.05 2.48
C GLU A 83 7.06 -4.49 2.85
N PHE A 84 8.09 -5.33 2.92
CA PHE A 84 7.95 -6.73 3.25
C PHE A 84 8.16 -6.94 4.75
N SER A 85 7.51 -7.96 5.31
CA SER A 85 7.62 -8.32 6.73
C SER A 85 9.05 -8.67 7.18
N ASN A 86 9.94 -9.00 6.25
CA ASN A 86 11.36 -9.24 6.53
C ASN A 86 12.23 -7.97 6.54
N GLY A 87 11.62 -6.77 6.46
CA GLY A 87 12.30 -5.48 6.43
C GLY A 87 12.88 -5.08 5.07
N GLN A 88 12.72 -5.89 4.02
CA GLN A 88 13.02 -5.46 2.66
C GLN A 88 11.99 -4.43 2.21
N ARG A 89 12.42 -3.50 1.34
CA ARG A 89 11.56 -2.50 0.73
C ARG A 89 11.80 -2.43 -0.77
N GLU A 90 10.74 -2.32 -1.56
CA GLU A 90 10.82 -2.07 -3.00
C GLU A 90 10.16 -0.74 -3.35
N ILE A 91 10.79 0.02 -4.23
CA ILE A 91 10.28 1.29 -4.76
C ILE A 91 10.19 1.18 -6.28
N HIS A 92 9.00 1.38 -6.84
CA HIS A 92 8.73 1.27 -8.27
C HIS A 92 8.30 2.65 -8.77
N THR A 93 9.10 3.21 -9.68
CA THR A 93 8.83 4.48 -10.36
C THR A 93 8.82 4.25 -11.87
N SER A 94 8.45 5.27 -12.64
CA SER A 94 8.59 5.23 -14.11
C SER A 94 10.06 5.13 -14.57
N GLN A 95 11.01 5.53 -13.73
CA GLN A 95 12.44 5.62 -14.07
C GLN A 95 13.25 4.44 -13.59
N TYR A 96 12.84 3.78 -12.51
CA TYR A 96 13.58 2.67 -11.92
C TYR A 96 12.72 1.81 -10.99
N LYS A 97 13.20 0.59 -10.77
CA LYS A 97 12.83 -0.27 -9.65
C LYS A 97 14.01 -0.38 -8.68
N ARG A 98 13.81 -0.03 -7.41
CA ARG A 98 14.82 -0.14 -6.35
C ARG A 98 14.38 -1.17 -5.32
N ARG A 99 15.32 -1.98 -4.84
CA ARG A 99 15.16 -2.84 -3.67
C ARG A 99 16.18 -2.46 -2.60
N GLU A 100 15.70 -2.23 -1.39
CA GLU A 100 16.45 -1.89 -0.19
C GLU A 100 16.40 -3.11 0.74
N TYR A 101 17.56 -3.54 1.22
CA TYR A 101 17.71 -4.72 2.07
C TYR A 101 18.03 -4.29 3.51
N PRO A 102 17.65 -5.09 4.53
CA PRO A 102 17.93 -4.78 5.94
C PRO A 102 19.41 -4.59 6.29
N ASP A 103 20.30 -5.23 5.53
CA ASP A 103 21.76 -5.07 5.71
C ASP A 103 22.28 -3.70 5.24
N GLY A 104 21.43 -2.87 4.62
CA GLY A 104 21.80 -1.59 4.01
C GLY A 104 22.18 -1.68 2.53
N THR A 105 22.18 -2.88 1.94
CA THR A 105 22.41 -3.05 0.50
C THR A 105 21.22 -2.46 -0.28
N VAL A 106 21.51 -1.75 -1.36
CA VAL A 106 20.50 -1.17 -2.26
C VAL A 106 20.79 -1.60 -3.69
N LYS A 107 19.78 -2.15 -4.37
CA LYS A 107 19.84 -2.50 -5.80
C LYS A 107 18.85 -1.66 -6.58
N THR A 108 19.30 -0.94 -7.60
CA THR A 108 18.44 -0.16 -8.49
C THR A 108 18.60 -0.66 -9.92
N VAL A 109 17.47 -0.97 -10.57
CA VAL A 109 17.38 -1.28 -12.00
C VAL A 109 16.67 -0.12 -12.67
N TYR A 110 17.36 0.57 -13.57
CA TYR A 110 16.82 1.71 -14.30
C TYR A 110 16.06 1.26 -15.54
N SER A 111 15.14 2.10 -16.02
CA SER A 111 14.34 1.86 -17.22
C SER A 111 15.18 1.65 -18.48
N ASN A 112 16.39 2.22 -18.54
CA ASN A 112 17.36 2.01 -19.62
C ASN A 112 18.14 0.68 -19.52
N GLY A 113 17.84 -0.18 -18.55
CA GLY A 113 18.48 -1.47 -18.32
C GLY A 113 19.74 -1.42 -17.44
N ARG A 114 20.29 -0.23 -17.14
CA ARG A 114 21.44 -0.09 -16.22
C ARG A 114 21.06 -0.61 -14.84
N GLN A 115 22.01 -1.28 -14.18
CA GLN A 115 21.82 -1.77 -12.82
C GLN A 115 22.90 -1.22 -11.89
N GLU A 116 22.51 -0.79 -10.70
CA GLU A 116 23.42 -0.30 -9.67
C GLU A 116 23.20 -1.09 -8.38
N THR A 117 24.28 -1.56 -7.76
CA THR A 117 24.26 -2.16 -6.42
C THR A 117 25.20 -1.35 -5.53
N LYS A 118 24.64 -0.73 -4.48
CA LYS A 118 25.40 -0.14 -3.37
C LYS A 118 25.37 -1.13 -2.21
N TYR A 119 26.53 -1.63 -1.82
CA TYR A 119 26.64 -2.55 -0.70
C TYR A 119 26.76 -1.76 0.60
N SER A 120 26.36 -2.37 1.71
CA SER A 120 26.52 -1.81 3.06
C SER A 120 27.97 -1.45 3.41
N SER A 121 28.94 -2.16 2.84
CA SER A 121 30.37 -1.85 2.93
C SER A 121 30.82 -0.52 2.29
N GLY A 122 29.95 0.18 1.55
CA GLY A 122 30.29 1.36 0.75
C GLY A 122 30.65 1.04 -0.70
N ARG A 123 30.99 -0.21 -1.02
CA ARG A 123 31.26 -0.65 -2.40
C ARG A 123 30.08 -0.34 -3.31
N VAL A 124 30.35 0.17 -4.52
CA VAL A 124 29.36 0.44 -5.56
C VAL A 124 29.74 -0.32 -6.83
N ARG A 125 28.80 -1.09 -7.36
CA ARG A 125 28.95 -1.82 -8.62
C ARG A 125 27.84 -1.44 -9.59
N ILE A 126 28.23 -1.05 -10.81
CA ILE A 126 27.31 -0.67 -11.88
C ILE A 126 27.49 -1.62 -13.07
N LYS A 127 26.38 -2.08 -13.63
CA LYS A 127 26.31 -2.86 -14.85
C LYS A 127 25.50 -2.14 -15.91
N ASP A 128 25.86 -2.31 -17.18
CA ASP A 128 25.02 -1.90 -18.32
C ASP A 128 23.83 -2.86 -18.52
N LYS A 129 23.05 -2.63 -19.60
CA LYS A 129 21.84 -3.41 -19.90
C LYS A 129 22.13 -4.87 -20.27
N GLU A 130 23.33 -5.15 -20.78
CA GLU A 130 23.84 -6.50 -21.06
C GLU A 130 24.41 -7.19 -19.81
N GLY A 131 24.50 -6.49 -18.68
CA GLY A 131 25.01 -7.01 -17.43
C GLY A 131 26.54 -6.95 -17.29
N LYS A 132 27.24 -6.33 -18.25
CA LYS A 132 28.69 -6.10 -18.17
C LYS A 132 28.98 -5.03 -17.11
N ILE A 133 30.00 -5.28 -16.30
CA ILE A 133 30.43 -4.35 -15.26
C ILE A 133 31.09 -3.15 -15.94
N ILE A 134 30.55 -1.96 -15.68
CA ILE A 134 31.11 -0.69 -16.17
C ILE A 134 31.76 0.13 -15.05
N LEU A 135 31.43 -0.16 -13.79
CA LEU A 135 32.10 0.40 -12.61
C LEU A 135 32.05 -0.59 -11.45
N ASP A 136 33.16 -0.70 -10.71
CA ASP A 136 33.24 -1.43 -9.45
C ASP A 136 34.22 -0.70 -8.53
N LYS A 137 33.67 0.11 -7.63
CA LYS A 137 34.43 0.94 -6.69
C LYS A 137 34.24 0.39 -5.28
N LYS A 138 35.33 0.15 -4.57
CA LYS A 138 35.32 -0.18 -3.14
C LYS A 138 35.23 1.07 -2.29
#